data_AF-A0A182QW44-F1
#
_entry.id   AF-A0A182QW44-F1
#
_cell.length_a   1.000
_cell.length_b   1.000
_cell.length_c   1.000
_cell.angle_alpha   90.00
_cell.angle_beta   90.00
_cell.angle_gamma   90.00
#
_symmetry.space_group_name_H-M   'P 1'
#
loop_
_entity.id
_entity.type
_entity.pdbx_description
1 polymer ?
#
loop_
_entity_poly.entity_id
_entity_poly.type
_entity_poly.pdbx_seq_one_letter_code
_entity_poly.pdbx_strand_id
1 'polypeptide(L)'
;MRLSARIKCFKYLVYAYVILISICGGAQLVIGAFLLWTHKQYAPIVKNQFWEPFAVLIGLGVISQALCYLGWTSTSRKQRCYLGLVKHTPTRQHPAPRAINRPIIFQFCAFLVLFIVILFLVSGWSVATKAHLIVPAEVAIEASFTEFLAKDNTNDQTHIWNRLQRDFRCCGYNGVSDYKKNKQMGFPWSCYDPIDTKVFNTGCMHVFVRSIEMNMIRVAVVAVASALIQSLGIFCAIQLTMLLRRPTLMLPNGDNQSIRVKRTRELTPLSPATIGHPKPHSSTKPPIPLKPVVPHVDQPVMKSSH
;
A
#
# COMPACT_ATOMS: atom_id res chain seq x y z
N MET A 1 31.63 -7.90 13.03
CA MET A 1 30.34 -8.63 13.27
C MET A 1 29.06 -7.80 13.09
N ARG A 2 28.86 -6.67 13.80
CA ARG A 2 27.56 -5.93 13.84
C ARG A 2 26.89 -5.63 12.49
N LEU A 3 27.64 -5.43 11.40
CA LEU A 3 27.10 -5.17 10.06
C LEU A 3 26.39 -6.39 9.45
N SER A 4 26.94 -7.60 9.63
CA SER A 4 26.35 -8.85 9.10
C SER A 4 25.01 -9.18 9.76
N ALA A 5 24.90 -8.97 11.09
CA ALA A 5 23.66 -9.12 11.83
C ALA A 5 22.53 -8.19 11.31
N ARG A 6 22.86 -6.93 11.02
CA ARG A 6 21.90 -5.95 10.46
C ARG A 6 21.40 -6.36 9.07
N ILE A 7 22.27 -6.86 8.20
CA ILE A 7 21.90 -7.33 6.86
C ILE A 7 21.00 -8.57 6.93
N LYS A 8 21.26 -9.50 7.87
CA LYS A 8 20.38 -10.65 8.13
C LYS A 8 19.00 -10.19 8.64
N CYS A 9 18.96 -9.40 9.70
CA CYS A 9 17.72 -8.85 10.27
C CYS A 9 16.86 -8.13 9.22
N PHE A 10 17.49 -7.33 8.35
CA PHE A 10 16.80 -6.64 7.26
C PHE A 10 16.11 -7.59 6.27
N LYS A 11 16.77 -8.69 5.88
CA LYS A 11 16.16 -9.70 4.99
C LYS A 11 14.88 -10.29 5.62
N TYR A 12 14.93 -10.63 6.90
CA TYR A 12 13.76 -11.16 7.61
C TYR A 12 12.63 -10.13 7.74
N LEU A 13 12.95 -8.85 7.95
CA LEU A 13 11.95 -7.78 8.01
C LEU A 13 11.20 -7.62 6.67
N VAL A 14 11.93 -7.53 5.54
CA VAL A 14 11.31 -7.45 4.21
C VAL A 14 10.49 -8.70 3.90
N TYR A 15 11.00 -9.87 4.24
CA TYR A 15 10.30 -11.14 4.05
C TYR A 15 8.99 -11.21 4.85
N ALA A 16 9.03 -10.81 6.13
CA ALA A 16 7.83 -10.70 6.97
C ALA A 16 6.83 -9.68 6.41
N TYR A 17 7.29 -8.52 5.92
CA TYR A 17 6.42 -7.53 5.30
C TYR A 17 5.76 -8.03 4.00
N VAL A 18 6.50 -8.74 3.14
CA VAL A 18 5.92 -9.37 1.93
C VAL A 18 4.85 -10.42 2.30
N ILE A 19 5.06 -11.19 3.38
CA ILE A 19 4.04 -12.11 3.90
C ILE A 19 2.81 -11.35 4.40
N LEU A 20 2.98 -10.25 5.16
CA LEU A 20 1.88 -9.42 5.64
C LEU A 20 1.04 -8.80 4.50
N ILE A 21 1.69 -8.29 3.45
CA ILE A 21 0.97 -7.80 2.26
C ILE A 21 0.20 -8.96 1.61
N SER A 22 0.79 -10.16 1.48
CA SER A 22 0.13 -11.30 0.84
C SER A 22 -1.08 -11.80 1.63
N ILE A 23 -1.00 -11.85 2.96
CA ILE A 23 -2.14 -12.14 3.84
C ILE A 23 -3.22 -11.07 3.66
N CYS A 24 -2.85 -9.79 3.60
CA CYS A 24 -3.79 -8.70 3.38
C CYS A 24 -4.46 -8.77 2.00
N GLY A 25 -3.70 -9.04 0.92
CA GLY A 25 -4.23 -9.20 -0.43
C GLY A 25 -5.16 -10.40 -0.54
N GLY A 26 -4.80 -11.54 0.08
CA GLY A 26 -5.66 -12.70 0.21
C GLY A 26 -6.97 -12.40 0.95
N ALA A 27 -6.92 -11.66 2.06
CA ALA A 27 -8.11 -11.24 2.78
C ALA A 27 -9.00 -10.29 1.94
N GLN A 28 -8.41 -9.36 1.18
CA GLN A 28 -9.15 -8.49 0.25
C GLN A 28 -9.85 -9.30 -0.85
N LEU A 29 -9.19 -10.33 -1.41
CA LEU A 29 -9.80 -11.24 -2.39
C LEU A 29 -10.97 -12.03 -1.80
N VAL A 30 -10.78 -12.65 -0.64
CA VAL A 30 -11.81 -13.48 0.01
C VAL A 30 -13.03 -12.63 0.40
N ILE A 31 -12.81 -11.49 1.06
CA ILE A 31 -13.91 -10.60 1.49
C ILE A 31 -14.59 -9.97 0.27
N GLY A 32 -13.84 -9.49 -0.71
CA GLY A 32 -14.40 -8.92 -1.95
C GLY A 32 -15.22 -9.94 -2.74
N ALA A 33 -14.72 -11.17 -2.91
CA ALA A 33 -15.44 -12.24 -3.59
C ALA A 33 -16.71 -12.67 -2.84
N PHE A 34 -16.66 -12.77 -1.50
CA PHE A 34 -17.83 -13.07 -0.67
C PHE A 34 -18.91 -11.98 -0.80
N LEU A 35 -18.52 -10.70 -0.69
CA LEU A 35 -19.45 -9.58 -0.85
C LEU A 35 -20.05 -9.54 -2.26
N LEU A 36 -19.24 -9.70 -3.31
CA LEU A 36 -19.73 -9.76 -4.69
C LEU A 36 -20.66 -10.95 -4.93
N TRP A 37 -20.38 -12.10 -4.33
CA TRP A 37 -21.26 -13.29 -4.39
C TRP A 37 -22.62 -13.01 -3.74
N THR A 38 -22.65 -12.44 -2.53
CA THR A 38 -23.91 -12.05 -1.87
C THR A 38 -24.68 -11.01 -2.70
N HIS A 39 -24.00 -10.00 -3.27
CA HIS A 39 -24.65 -9.04 -4.15
C HIS A 39 -25.23 -9.69 -5.41
N LYS A 40 -24.51 -10.63 -6.06
CA LYS A 40 -25.02 -11.34 -7.25
C LYS A 40 -26.25 -12.18 -6.97
N GLN A 41 -26.41 -12.73 -5.76
CA GLN A 41 -27.62 -13.46 -5.37
C GLN A 41 -28.85 -12.55 -5.26
N TYR A 42 -28.68 -11.25 -5.00
CA TYR A 42 -29.76 -10.28 -4.85
C TYR A 42 -29.86 -9.26 -6.00
N ALA A 43 -28.96 -9.34 -6.98
CA ALA A 43 -28.84 -8.44 -8.12
C ALA A 43 -30.15 -8.14 -8.90
N PRO A 44 -31.08 -9.09 -9.11
CA PRO A 44 -32.36 -8.80 -9.74
C PRO A 44 -33.23 -7.79 -8.99
N ILE A 45 -33.18 -7.75 -7.65
CA ILE A 45 -33.95 -6.82 -6.82
C ILE A 45 -33.40 -5.39 -6.95
N VAL A 46 -32.07 -5.25 -7.05
CA VAL A 46 -31.35 -3.97 -7.00
C VAL A 46 -30.71 -3.55 -8.33
N LYS A 47 -31.22 -4.08 -9.45
CA LYS A 47 -30.88 -3.69 -10.84
C LYS A 47 -29.37 -3.49 -11.10
N ASN A 48 -28.53 -4.39 -10.58
CA ASN A 48 -27.06 -4.35 -10.74
C ASN A 48 -26.36 -3.04 -10.31
N GLN A 49 -26.95 -2.20 -9.45
CA GLN A 49 -26.41 -0.84 -9.27
C GLN A 49 -25.24 -0.71 -8.26
N PHE A 50 -24.85 -1.79 -7.55
CA PHE A 50 -23.91 -1.71 -6.40
C PHE A 50 -22.67 -2.62 -6.46
N TRP A 51 -22.31 -3.19 -7.63
CA TRP A 51 -21.21 -4.16 -7.73
C TRP A 51 -19.79 -3.55 -7.75
N GLU A 52 -19.65 -2.28 -8.15
CA GLU A 52 -18.37 -1.59 -8.36
C GLU A 52 -17.40 -1.65 -7.16
N PRO A 53 -17.77 -1.27 -5.92
CA PRO A 53 -16.82 -1.26 -4.80
C PRO A 53 -16.29 -2.66 -4.46
N PHE A 54 -17.09 -3.71 -4.67
CA PHE A 54 -16.66 -5.09 -4.46
C PHE A 54 -15.67 -5.54 -5.53
N ALA A 55 -15.91 -5.19 -6.80
CA ALA A 55 -15.00 -5.51 -7.90
C ALA A 55 -13.66 -4.76 -7.78
N VAL A 56 -13.68 -3.48 -7.39
CA VAL A 56 -12.45 -2.71 -7.12
C VAL A 56 -11.65 -3.34 -5.97
N LEU A 57 -12.30 -3.75 -4.88
CA LEU A 57 -11.63 -4.43 -3.77
C LEU A 57 -10.95 -5.74 -4.20
N ILE A 58 -11.61 -6.55 -5.03
CA ILE A 58 -11.02 -7.76 -5.62
C ILE A 58 -9.81 -7.40 -6.50
N GLY A 59 -9.94 -6.43 -7.40
CA GLY A 59 -8.86 -5.99 -8.29
C GLY A 59 -7.61 -5.53 -7.53
N LEU A 60 -7.80 -4.76 -6.45
CA LEU A 60 -6.72 -4.36 -5.55
C LEU A 60 -6.07 -5.57 -4.83
N GLY A 61 -6.86 -6.57 -4.43
CA GLY A 61 -6.35 -7.83 -3.90
C GLY A 61 -5.47 -8.59 -4.89
N VAL A 62 -5.86 -8.66 -6.17
CA VAL A 62 -5.05 -9.29 -7.25
C VAL A 62 -3.73 -8.53 -7.44
N ILE A 63 -3.79 -7.20 -7.54
CA ILE A 63 -2.59 -6.35 -7.68
C ILE A 63 -1.65 -6.53 -6.49
N SER A 64 -2.19 -6.57 -5.26
CA SER A 64 -1.43 -6.82 -4.03
C SER A 64 -0.70 -8.16 -4.10
N GLN A 65 -1.35 -9.24 -4.54
CA GLN A 65 -0.72 -10.55 -4.67
C GLN A 65 0.35 -10.59 -5.77
N ALA A 66 0.16 -9.87 -6.88
CA ALA A 66 1.19 -9.71 -7.91
C ALA A 66 2.42 -8.95 -7.39
N LEU A 67 2.22 -7.86 -6.63
CA LEU A 67 3.30 -7.12 -5.95
C LEU A 67 4.05 -8.00 -4.94
N CYS A 68 3.35 -8.89 -4.23
CA CYS A 68 3.99 -9.87 -3.33
C CYS A 68 4.89 -10.85 -4.09
N TYR A 69 4.42 -11.39 -5.21
CA TYR A 69 5.21 -12.29 -6.06
C TYR A 69 6.47 -11.60 -6.60
N LEU A 70 6.36 -10.34 -7.04
CA LEU A 70 7.50 -9.54 -7.49
C LEU A 70 8.48 -9.21 -6.33
N GLY A 71 7.97 -8.90 -5.13
CA GLY A 71 8.79 -8.69 -3.93
C GLY A 71 9.52 -9.95 -3.46
N TRP A 72 8.85 -11.10 -3.51
CA TRP A 72 9.40 -12.42 -3.18
C TRP A 72 10.51 -12.83 -4.15
N THR A 73 10.26 -12.75 -5.46
CA THR A 73 11.26 -13.08 -6.50
C THR A 73 12.46 -12.14 -6.43
N SER A 74 12.25 -10.84 -6.17
CA SER A 74 13.32 -9.85 -5.96
C SER A 74 14.20 -10.15 -4.74
N THR A 75 13.61 -10.70 -3.67
CA THR A 75 14.33 -11.03 -2.43
C THR A 75 15.09 -12.36 -2.53
N SER A 76 14.47 -13.37 -3.15
CA SER A 76 15.02 -14.73 -3.29
C SER A 76 16.11 -14.85 -4.38
N ARG A 77 16.00 -14.14 -5.51
CA ARG A 77 17.01 -14.18 -6.60
C ARG A 77 18.41 -13.73 -6.16
N LYS A 78 18.55 -12.98 -5.06
CA LYS A 78 19.84 -12.52 -4.50
C LYS A 78 20.78 -13.63 -4.05
N GLN A 79 20.36 -14.90 -3.99
CA GLN A 79 21.29 -16.01 -3.72
C GLN A 79 21.81 -16.70 -5.00
N ARG A 80 21.05 -16.74 -6.11
CA ARG A 80 21.50 -17.47 -7.32
C ARG A 80 22.64 -16.76 -8.06
N CYS A 81 22.64 -15.42 -8.16
CA CYS A 81 23.73 -14.68 -8.80
C CYS A 81 25.02 -14.57 -7.95
N TYR A 82 24.98 -14.90 -6.65
CA TYR A 82 26.19 -15.01 -5.82
C TYR A 82 26.75 -16.45 -5.78
N LEU A 83 25.90 -17.47 -6.03
CA LEU A 83 26.32 -18.87 -6.04
C LEU A 83 26.74 -19.40 -7.43
N GLY A 84 26.68 -18.56 -8.47
CA GLY A 84 27.17 -18.88 -9.82
C GLY A 84 28.57 -18.35 -10.14
N LEU A 85 29.18 -17.55 -9.26
CA LEU A 85 30.50 -16.94 -9.44
C LEU A 85 31.44 -17.19 -8.24
N VAL A 86 31.37 -18.40 -7.69
CA VAL A 86 32.46 -18.97 -6.88
C VAL A 86 32.88 -20.31 -7.51
N LYS A 87 33.30 -20.22 -8.78
CA LYS A 87 34.17 -21.21 -9.40
C LYS A 87 35.50 -20.49 -9.64
N HIS A 88 36.59 -21.03 -9.11
CA HIS A 88 37.89 -20.36 -9.03
C HIS A 88 38.48 -20.04 -10.42
N THR A 89 38.73 -18.76 -10.69
CA THR A 89 39.78 -18.32 -11.62
C THR A 89 40.26 -16.91 -11.25
N PRO A 90 41.57 -16.66 -11.16
CA PRO A 90 42.10 -15.33 -10.84
C PRO A 90 42.38 -14.49 -12.11
N THR A 91 42.56 -13.18 -11.87
CA THR A 91 43.20 -12.14 -12.71
C THR A 91 42.34 -11.20 -13.59
N ARG A 92 42.50 -9.91 -13.23
CA ARG A 92 42.56 -8.65 -14.00
C ARG A 92 41.35 -8.01 -14.72
N GLN A 93 41.23 -6.72 -14.41
CA GLN A 93 40.77 -5.58 -15.23
C GLN A 93 39.39 -5.67 -15.90
N HIS A 94 38.35 -5.20 -15.19
CA HIS A 94 37.51 -4.04 -15.60
C HIS A 94 36.56 -3.65 -14.45
N PRO A 95 36.39 -2.35 -14.13
CA PRO A 95 35.45 -1.92 -13.09
C PRO A 95 34.01 -1.91 -13.62
N ALA A 96 33.26 -2.98 -13.35
CA ALA A 96 31.84 -3.05 -13.73
C ALA A 96 30.99 -2.02 -12.95
N PRO A 97 30.25 -1.12 -13.63
CA PRO A 97 29.34 -0.18 -12.96
C PRO A 97 28.11 -0.93 -12.44
N ARG A 98 28.10 -1.30 -11.15
CA ARG A 98 26.92 -1.90 -10.49
C ARG A 98 25.82 -0.87 -10.21
N ALA A 99 25.29 -0.24 -11.26
CA ALA A 99 24.19 0.72 -11.23
C ALA A 99 22.78 0.07 -11.21
N ILE A 100 22.69 -1.25 -11.37
CA ILE A 100 21.44 -1.96 -11.69
C ILE A 100 20.49 -2.16 -10.48
N ASN A 101 20.97 -2.07 -9.24
CA ASN A 101 20.20 -2.48 -8.04
C ASN A 101 19.60 -1.35 -7.19
N ARG A 102 19.81 -0.07 -7.53
CA ARG A 102 19.08 1.05 -6.88
C ARG A 102 17.64 1.24 -7.36
N PRO A 103 17.28 1.17 -8.66
CA PRO A 103 15.94 1.56 -9.11
C PRO A 103 14.82 0.68 -8.55
N ILE A 104 15.05 -0.63 -8.38
CA ILE A 104 14.02 -1.61 -7.99
C ILE A 104 13.38 -1.28 -6.63
N ILE A 105 14.16 -0.81 -5.65
CA ILE A 105 13.63 -0.48 -4.31
C ILE A 105 12.80 0.80 -4.36
N PHE A 106 13.26 1.82 -5.08
CA PHE A 106 12.51 3.06 -5.26
C PHE A 106 11.20 2.82 -6.03
N GLN A 107 11.24 1.98 -7.07
CA GLN A 107 10.06 1.60 -7.84
C GLN A 107 9.02 0.87 -6.97
N PHE A 108 9.45 -0.09 -6.15
CA PHE A 108 8.54 -0.78 -5.21
C PHE A 108 7.95 0.17 -4.17
N CYS A 109 8.74 1.10 -3.62
CA CYS A 109 8.22 2.11 -2.69
C CYS A 109 7.22 3.06 -3.35
N ALA A 110 7.47 3.48 -4.60
CA ALA A 110 6.55 4.33 -5.35
C ALA A 110 5.21 3.61 -5.63
N PHE A 111 5.24 2.33 -6.02
CA PHE A 111 4.02 1.53 -6.19
C PHE A 111 3.25 1.35 -4.88
N LEU A 112 3.91 1.17 -3.73
CA LEU A 112 3.24 1.11 -2.43
C LEU A 112 2.58 2.44 -2.05
N VAL A 113 3.26 3.59 -2.27
CA VAL A 113 2.65 4.91 -2.03
C VAL A 113 1.42 5.11 -2.91
N LEU A 114 1.50 4.76 -4.19
CA LEU A 114 0.37 4.84 -5.13
C LEU A 114 -0.80 3.93 -4.68
N PHE A 115 -0.51 2.71 -4.24
CA PHE A 115 -1.54 1.78 -3.76
C PHE A 115 -2.23 2.29 -2.50
N ILE A 116 -1.49 2.88 -1.55
CA ILE A 116 -2.06 3.52 -0.35
C ILE A 116 -2.98 4.70 -0.74
N VAL A 117 -2.58 5.55 -1.68
CA VAL A 117 -3.44 6.63 -2.19
C VAL A 117 -4.73 6.06 -2.79
N ILE A 118 -4.63 5.03 -3.63
CA ILE A 118 -5.81 4.37 -4.23
C ILE A 118 -6.72 3.77 -3.15
N LEU A 119 -6.18 3.12 -2.11
CA LEU A 119 -6.99 2.59 -1.00
C LEU A 119 -7.75 3.69 -0.26
N PHE A 120 -7.12 4.83 0.02
CA PHE A 120 -7.81 5.95 0.64
C PHE A 120 -8.91 6.53 -0.26
N LEU A 121 -8.63 6.70 -1.56
CA LEU A 121 -9.64 7.14 -2.55
C LEU A 121 -10.82 6.18 -2.61
N VAL A 122 -10.59 4.86 -2.65
CA VAL A 122 -11.64 3.83 -2.65
C VAL A 122 -12.43 3.83 -1.34
N SER A 123 -11.79 4.06 -0.19
CA SER A 123 -12.49 4.17 1.09
C SER A 123 -13.41 5.40 1.14
N GLY A 124 -12.95 6.55 0.63
CA GLY A 124 -13.74 7.77 0.54
C GLY A 124 -14.89 7.63 -0.45
N TRP A 125 -14.61 7.11 -1.65
CA TRP A 125 -15.62 6.81 -2.68
C TRP A 125 -16.70 5.90 -2.11
N SER A 126 -16.34 4.76 -1.52
CA SER A 126 -17.30 3.77 -0.99
C SER A 126 -18.19 4.31 0.14
N VAL A 127 -17.75 5.35 0.86
CA VAL A 127 -18.55 6.02 1.90
C VAL A 127 -19.39 7.17 1.30
N ALA A 128 -18.92 7.83 0.25
CA ALA A 128 -19.69 8.86 -0.45
C ALA A 128 -20.83 8.26 -1.29
N THR A 129 -20.57 7.17 -2.02
CA THR A 129 -21.58 6.56 -2.89
C THR A 129 -22.77 5.99 -2.14
N LYS A 130 -22.60 5.50 -0.90
CA LYS A 130 -23.73 4.98 -0.10
C LYS A 130 -24.89 5.97 -0.05
N ALA A 131 -24.62 7.27 0.14
CA ALA A 131 -25.64 8.30 0.28
C ALA A 131 -26.43 8.53 -1.01
N HIS A 132 -25.77 8.46 -2.17
CA HIS A 132 -26.41 8.59 -3.48
C HIS A 132 -27.13 7.31 -3.94
N LEU A 133 -26.78 6.17 -3.37
CA LEU A 133 -27.23 4.84 -3.82
C LEU A 133 -28.40 4.26 -3.00
N ILE A 134 -28.69 4.79 -1.81
CA ILE A 134 -29.83 4.39 -0.98
C ILE A 134 -31.17 4.67 -1.67
N VAL A 135 -31.43 5.90 -2.14
CA VAL A 135 -32.73 6.25 -2.75
C VAL A 135 -33.04 5.41 -4.02
N PRO A 136 -32.10 5.19 -4.95
CA PRO A 136 -32.31 4.23 -6.04
C PRO A 136 -32.52 2.79 -5.58
N ALA A 137 -31.88 2.35 -4.49
CA ALA A 137 -32.10 1.02 -3.92
C ALA A 137 -33.56 0.89 -3.44
N GLU A 138 -34.06 1.86 -2.69
CA GLU A 138 -35.41 1.84 -2.13
C GLU A 138 -36.47 1.71 -3.24
N VAL A 139 -36.40 2.55 -4.28
CA VAL A 139 -37.30 2.51 -5.44
C VAL A 139 -37.18 1.19 -6.22
N ALA A 140 -35.97 0.64 -6.36
CA ALA A 140 -35.76 -0.64 -7.05
C ALA A 140 -36.36 -1.83 -6.27
N ILE A 141 -36.21 -1.84 -4.94
CA ILE A 141 -36.79 -2.83 -4.04
C ILE A 141 -38.33 -2.74 -4.06
N GLU A 142 -38.91 -1.52 -4.06
CA GLU A 142 -40.37 -1.34 -4.15
C GLU A 142 -40.92 -1.87 -5.49
N ALA A 143 -40.28 -1.52 -6.60
CA ALA A 143 -40.64 -2.03 -7.92
C ALA A 143 -40.55 -3.57 -7.98
N SER A 144 -39.46 -4.16 -7.44
CA SER A 144 -39.30 -5.61 -7.39
C SER A 144 -40.35 -6.32 -6.51
N PHE A 145 -40.81 -5.68 -5.43
CA PHE A 145 -41.86 -6.22 -4.58
C PHE A 145 -43.24 -6.13 -5.23
N THR A 146 -43.55 -5.04 -5.92
CA THR A 146 -44.82 -4.89 -6.65
C THR A 146 -44.91 -5.87 -7.82
N GLU A 147 -43.82 -6.11 -8.55
CA GLU A 147 -43.73 -7.17 -9.57
C GLU A 147 -43.97 -8.57 -8.98
N PHE A 148 -43.39 -8.85 -7.80
CA PHE A 148 -43.62 -10.11 -7.09
C PHE A 148 -45.09 -10.32 -6.71
N LEU A 149 -45.79 -9.28 -6.23
CA LEU A 149 -47.21 -9.35 -5.89
C LEU A 149 -48.13 -9.43 -7.12
N ALA A 150 -47.72 -8.85 -8.26
CA ALA A 150 -48.47 -8.93 -9.51
C ALA A 150 -48.39 -10.31 -10.17
N LYS A 151 -47.40 -11.13 -9.80
CA LYS A 151 -47.17 -12.47 -10.32
C LYS A 151 -47.85 -13.50 -9.41
N ASP A 152 -49.14 -13.72 -9.68
CA ASP A 152 -50.12 -14.52 -8.90
C ASP A 152 -49.63 -15.90 -8.38
N ASN A 153 -48.60 -16.48 -9.00
CA ASN A 153 -47.96 -17.72 -8.55
C ASN A 153 -46.88 -17.50 -7.46
N THR A 154 -47.26 -16.96 -6.29
CA THR A 154 -46.34 -16.81 -5.13
C THR A 154 -45.84 -18.14 -4.54
N ASN A 155 -46.49 -19.25 -4.93
CA ASN A 155 -46.08 -20.63 -4.62
C ASN A 155 -44.78 -21.08 -5.33
N ASP A 156 -44.20 -20.26 -6.22
CA ASP A 156 -42.86 -20.54 -6.75
C ASP A 156 -41.81 -20.44 -5.63
N GLN A 157 -41.44 -21.59 -5.08
CA GLN A 157 -40.46 -21.73 -4.00
C GLN A 157 -39.07 -21.21 -4.40
N THR A 158 -38.79 -21.03 -5.69
CA THR A 158 -37.51 -20.51 -6.20
C THR A 158 -37.42 -18.98 -6.20
N HIS A 159 -38.52 -18.28 -5.93
CA HIS A 159 -38.54 -16.82 -6.05
C HIS A 159 -37.57 -16.11 -5.08
N ILE A 160 -36.85 -15.11 -5.60
CA ILE A 160 -35.77 -14.42 -4.90
C ILE A 160 -36.20 -13.74 -3.59
N TRP A 161 -37.46 -13.28 -3.52
CA TRP A 161 -38.06 -12.72 -2.31
C TRP A 161 -38.28 -13.76 -1.20
N ASN A 162 -38.57 -15.02 -1.55
CA ASN A 162 -38.70 -16.10 -0.57
C ASN A 162 -37.36 -16.43 0.11
N ARG A 163 -36.23 -16.26 -0.62
CA ARG A 163 -34.88 -16.30 -0.02
C ARG A 163 -34.62 -15.06 0.84
N LEU A 164 -34.85 -13.86 0.29
CA LEU A 164 -34.57 -12.60 1.00
C LEU A 164 -35.22 -12.55 2.39
N GLN A 165 -36.49 -12.92 2.47
CA GLN A 165 -37.27 -12.92 3.71
C GLN A 165 -36.72 -13.88 4.77
N ARG A 166 -36.23 -15.05 4.33
CA ARG A 166 -35.62 -16.05 5.20
C ARG A 166 -34.23 -15.63 5.68
N ASP A 167 -33.39 -15.16 4.76
CA ASP A 167 -32.01 -14.77 5.05
C ASP A 167 -31.94 -13.53 5.97
N PHE A 168 -32.87 -12.58 5.81
CA PHE A 168 -32.94 -11.35 6.61
C PHE A 168 -34.00 -11.37 7.73
N ARG A 169 -34.75 -12.47 7.89
CA ARG A 169 -35.77 -12.69 8.94
C ARG A 169 -36.79 -11.53 9.00
N CYS A 170 -37.35 -11.22 7.84
CA CYS A 170 -38.23 -10.08 7.57
C CYS A 170 -39.42 -10.53 6.72
N CYS A 171 -40.51 -9.76 6.69
CA CYS A 171 -41.69 -10.07 5.89
C CYS A 171 -42.25 -8.80 5.22
N GLY A 172 -42.57 -8.91 3.92
CA GLY A 172 -43.11 -7.79 3.14
C GLY A 172 -42.06 -6.70 2.88
N TYR A 173 -42.52 -5.58 2.33
CA TYR A 173 -41.71 -4.43 1.97
C TYR A 173 -41.48 -3.55 3.21
N ASN A 174 -42.58 -2.98 3.73
CA ASN A 174 -42.66 -2.25 4.99
C ASN A 174 -43.08 -3.16 6.16
N GLY A 175 -43.79 -4.26 5.87
CA GLY A 175 -44.12 -5.26 6.88
C GLY A 175 -45.20 -6.25 6.44
N VAL A 176 -45.70 -7.03 7.39
CA VAL A 176 -46.79 -8.01 7.20
C VAL A 176 -48.09 -7.39 6.65
N SER A 177 -48.28 -6.08 6.79
CA SER A 177 -49.42 -5.35 6.22
C SER A 177 -49.50 -5.42 4.70
N ASP A 178 -48.38 -5.57 4.01
CA ASP A 178 -48.33 -5.40 2.56
C ASP A 178 -49.03 -6.55 1.83
N TYR A 179 -49.01 -7.75 2.42
CA TYR A 179 -49.77 -8.91 1.96
C TYR A 179 -51.28 -8.77 2.17
N LYS A 180 -51.73 -8.00 3.18
CA LYS A 180 -53.16 -7.88 3.53
C LYS A 180 -53.99 -7.16 2.46
N LYS A 181 -53.37 -6.46 1.50
CA LYS A 181 -54.07 -5.81 0.39
C LYS A 181 -54.68 -6.81 -0.60
N ASN A 182 -54.06 -7.99 -0.79
CA ASN A 182 -54.62 -9.08 -1.59
C ASN A 182 -55.35 -10.08 -0.68
N LYS A 183 -56.65 -9.86 -0.47
CA LYS A 183 -57.52 -10.61 0.47
C LYS A 183 -57.62 -12.13 0.27
N GLN A 184 -56.98 -12.71 -0.74
CA GLN A 184 -57.03 -14.15 -1.05
C GLN A 184 -55.75 -14.92 -0.68
N MET A 185 -54.67 -14.25 -0.30
CA MET A 185 -53.39 -14.91 0.01
C MET A 185 -52.97 -14.70 1.47
N GLY A 186 -52.76 -15.81 2.18
CA GLY A 186 -52.03 -15.80 3.45
C GLY A 186 -50.55 -15.44 3.23
N PHE A 187 -49.82 -15.22 4.33
CA PHE A 187 -48.38 -14.93 4.24
C PHE A 187 -47.62 -16.10 3.61
N PRO A 188 -46.61 -15.83 2.75
CA PRO A 188 -45.79 -16.90 2.18
C PRO A 188 -44.99 -17.60 3.29
N TRP A 189 -44.68 -18.87 3.09
CA TRP A 189 -43.92 -19.71 4.04
C TRP A 189 -42.55 -19.12 4.45
N SER A 190 -41.96 -18.27 3.60
CA SER A 190 -40.72 -17.52 3.85
C SER A 190 -40.84 -16.45 4.95
N CYS A 191 -42.04 -15.97 5.26
CA CYS A 191 -42.30 -15.01 6.33
C CYS A 191 -42.38 -15.63 7.73
N TYR A 192 -42.37 -16.96 7.85
CA TYR A 192 -42.47 -17.67 9.12
C TYR A 192 -41.10 -18.11 9.62
N ASP A 193 -40.91 -18.04 10.94
CA ASP A 193 -39.76 -18.66 11.59
C ASP A 193 -39.86 -20.19 11.53
N PRO A 194 -38.83 -20.92 11.06
CA PRO A 194 -38.84 -22.38 11.00
C PRO A 194 -38.88 -23.08 12.36
N ILE A 195 -38.59 -22.38 13.47
CA ILE A 195 -38.58 -22.91 14.83
C ILE A 195 -39.89 -22.50 15.55
N ASP A 196 -40.13 -21.20 15.63
CA ASP A 196 -41.22 -20.64 16.44
C ASP A 196 -42.58 -20.61 15.71
N THR A 197 -42.61 -20.84 14.39
CA THR A 197 -43.79 -20.65 13.51
C THR A 197 -44.45 -19.27 13.60
N LYS A 198 -43.74 -18.27 14.16
CA LYS A 198 -44.17 -16.87 14.22
C LYS A 198 -43.83 -16.15 12.92
N VAL A 199 -44.70 -15.22 12.53
CA VAL A 199 -44.48 -14.35 11.37
C VAL A 199 -43.50 -13.23 11.75
N PHE A 200 -42.53 -12.93 10.88
CA PHE A 200 -41.63 -11.77 11.06
C PHE A 200 -42.40 -10.45 10.87
N ASN A 201 -42.52 -9.61 11.90
CA ASN A 201 -43.20 -8.31 11.77
C ASN A 201 -42.34 -7.20 11.13
N THR A 202 -41.03 -7.39 11.00
CA THR A 202 -40.09 -6.39 10.45
C THR A 202 -40.15 -6.37 8.92
N GLY A 203 -40.37 -5.20 8.30
CA GLY A 203 -40.29 -5.02 6.85
C GLY A 203 -38.89 -5.25 6.29
N CYS A 204 -38.80 -5.89 5.12
CA CYS A 204 -37.51 -6.21 4.51
C CYS A 204 -36.75 -4.98 3.99
N MET A 205 -37.43 -3.89 3.64
CA MET A 205 -36.80 -2.67 3.11
C MET A 205 -35.65 -2.19 4.00
N HIS A 206 -35.98 -1.78 5.23
CA HIS A 206 -35.01 -1.18 6.16
C HIS A 206 -33.89 -2.16 6.53
N VAL A 207 -34.20 -3.45 6.68
CA VAL A 207 -33.19 -4.48 7.00
C VAL A 207 -32.22 -4.69 5.83
N PHE A 208 -32.74 -4.75 4.61
CA PHE A 208 -31.94 -5.01 3.41
C PHE A 208 -31.11 -3.78 2.98
N VAL A 209 -31.67 -2.57 3.02
CA VAL A 209 -30.90 -1.33 2.78
C VAL A 209 -29.76 -1.19 3.80
N ARG A 210 -30.05 -1.39 5.09
CA ARG A 210 -29.03 -1.38 6.14
C ARG A 210 -27.96 -2.46 5.94
N SER A 211 -28.33 -3.63 5.41
CA SER A 211 -27.37 -4.67 5.02
C SER A 211 -26.44 -4.21 3.88
N ILE A 212 -26.97 -3.55 2.85
CA ILE A 212 -26.19 -2.97 1.74
C ILE A 212 -25.21 -1.91 2.28
N GLU A 213 -25.68 -0.98 3.12
CA GLU A 213 -24.83 0.03 3.77
C GLU A 213 -23.68 -0.61 4.57
N MET A 214 -23.98 -1.60 5.40
CA MET A 214 -22.99 -2.31 6.21
C MET A 214 -21.97 -3.05 5.33
N ASN A 215 -22.36 -3.54 4.16
CA ASN A 215 -21.46 -4.15 3.19
C ASN A 215 -20.53 -3.13 2.52
N MET A 216 -21.02 -1.92 2.20
CA MET A 216 -20.16 -0.82 1.75
C MET A 216 -19.18 -0.36 2.84
N ILE A 217 -19.64 -0.28 4.10
CA ILE A 217 -18.78 0.05 5.26
C ILE A 217 -17.68 -1.01 5.44
N ARG A 218 -17.98 -2.31 5.27
CA ARG A 218 -16.98 -3.39 5.30
C ARG A 218 -15.87 -3.18 4.26
N VAL A 219 -16.21 -2.77 3.03
CA VAL A 219 -15.21 -2.45 1.99
C VAL A 219 -14.30 -1.30 2.44
N ALA A 220 -14.88 -0.21 2.94
CA ALA A 220 -14.12 0.95 3.42
C ALA A 220 -13.18 0.61 4.59
N VAL A 221 -13.65 -0.17 5.57
CA VAL A 221 -12.83 -0.63 6.71
C VAL A 221 -11.66 -1.50 6.26
N VAL A 222 -11.89 -2.45 5.34
CA VAL A 222 -10.83 -3.31 4.79
C VAL A 222 -9.79 -2.49 4.01
N ALA A 223 -10.23 -1.49 3.24
CA ALA A 223 -9.33 -0.61 2.50
C ALA A 223 -8.43 0.22 3.42
N VAL A 224 -9.00 0.83 4.48
CA VAL A 224 -8.25 1.60 5.47
C VAL A 224 -7.29 0.70 6.26
N ALA A 225 -7.73 -0.47 6.71
CA ALA A 225 -6.85 -1.43 7.41
C ALA A 225 -5.67 -1.86 6.55
N SER A 226 -5.90 -2.13 5.26
CA SER A 226 -4.84 -2.44 4.28
C SER A 226 -3.83 -1.28 4.13
N ALA A 227 -4.32 -0.04 4.05
CA ALA A 227 -3.47 1.14 3.91
C ALA A 227 -2.55 1.35 5.13
N LEU A 228 -3.09 1.15 6.34
CA LEU A 228 -2.32 1.23 7.58
C LEU A 228 -1.22 0.15 7.64
N ILE A 229 -1.54 -1.10 7.30
CA ILE A 229 -0.55 -2.21 7.26
C ILE A 229 0.58 -1.89 6.27
N GLN A 230 0.27 -1.31 5.11
CA GLN A 230 1.27 -0.95 4.10
C GLN A 230 2.15 0.23 4.52
N SER A 231 1.60 1.20 5.24
CA SER A 231 2.36 2.36 5.74
C SER A 231 3.55 1.96 6.63
N LEU A 232 3.40 0.89 7.43
CA LEU A 232 4.46 0.33 8.28
C LEU A 232 5.64 -0.18 7.45
N GLY A 233 5.39 -0.78 6.28
CA GLY A 233 6.44 -1.24 5.37
C GLY A 233 7.22 -0.10 4.72
N ILE A 234 6.53 0.98 4.33
CA ILE A 234 7.17 2.19 3.82
C ILE A 234 8.07 2.81 4.88
N PHE A 235 7.59 2.93 6.13
CA PHE A 235 8.41 3.41 7.24
C PHE A 235 9.69 2.58 7.39
N CYS A 236 9.58 1.24 7.40
CA CYS A 236 10.74 0.35 7.49
C CYS A 236 11.71 0.50 6.30
N ALA A 237 11.19 0.68 5.08
CA ALA A 237 12.01 0.90 3.88
C ALA A 237 12.73 2.26 3.89
N ILE A 238 12.11 3.32 4.41
CA ILE A 238 12.73 4.64 4.58
C ILE A 238 13.84 4.57 5.63
N GLN A 239 13.58 3.97 6.81
CA GLN A 239 14.59 3.82 7.86
C GLN A 239 15.81 3.03 7.36
N LEU A 240 15.60 1.95 6.61
CA LEU A 240 16.68 1.25 5.92
C LEU A 240 17.43 2.16 4.95
N THR A 241 16.71 2.87 4.07
CA THR A 241 17.34 3.71 3.05
C THR A 241 18.23 4.77 3.70
N MET A 242 17.80 5.36 4.82
CA MET A 242 18.61 6.27 5.63
C MET A 242 19.84 5.61 6.26
N LEU A 243 19.72 4.35 6.71
CA LEU A 243 20.86 3.57 7.23
C LEU A 243 21.87 3.18 6.14
N LEU A 244 21.42 2.82 4.94
CA LEU A 244 22.26 2.43 3.79
C LEU A 244 22.83 3.64 3.03
N ARG A 245 22.21 4.81 3.13
CA ARG A 245 22.68 6.06 2.50
C ARG A 245 23.74 6.79 3.35
N ARG A 246 24.09 6.30 4.55
CA ARG A 246 25.35 6.69 5.19
C ARG A 246 26.49 6.31 4.24
N PRO A 247 27.27 7.26 3.71
CA PRO A 247 28.34 6.93 2.79
C PRO A 247 29.38 6.10 3.53
N THR A 248 29.60 4.87 3.07
CA THR A 248 30.91 4.24 3.21
C THR A 248 31.85 5.09 2.37
N LEU A 249 32.49 6.09 2.98
CA LEU A 249 33.66 6.73 2.39
C LEU A 249 34.67 5.60 2.16
N MET A 250 34.81 5.17 0.91
CA MET A 250 35.91 4.31 0.52
C MET A 250 37.14 5.19 0.49
N LEU A 251 37.83 5.25 1.63
CA LEU A 251 39.22 5.66 1.64
C LEU A 251 39.98 4.74 0.68
N PRO A 252 40.77 5.29 -0.27
CA PRO A 252 41.87 4.52 -0.82
C PRO A 252 42.84 4.24 0.33
N ASN A 253 43.48 3.08 0.26
CA ASN A 253 44.28 2.47 1.32
C ASN A 253 43.45 1.88 2.49
N GLY A 254 43.76 0.62 2.81
CA GLY A 254 43.00 -0.16 3.78
C GLY A 254 43.48 0.09 5.19
N ASP A 255 42.61 0.66 6.03
CA ASP A 255 42.60 0.37 7.46
C ASP A 255 41.17 0.47 8.02
N ASN A 256 40.78 -0.54 8.80
CA ASN A 256 39.39 -0.71 9.25
C ASN A 256 39.06 0.10 10.51
N GLN A 257 38.98 1.44 10.42
CA GLN A 257 38.39 2.27 11.48
C GLN A 257 37.00 2.81 11.14
N SER A 258 36.01 2.44 11.95
CA SER A 258 34.65 2.97 11.84
C SER A 258 34.54 4.35 12.48
N ILE A 259 34.73 5.42 11.70
CA ILE A 259 34.56 6.80 12.18
C ILE A 259 33.10 7.03 12.62
N ARG A 260 32.91 7.20 13.92
CA ARG A 260 31.61 7.52 14.54
C ARG A 260 31.36 9.01 14.40
N VAL A 261 30.90 9.46 13.22
CA VAL A 261 30.48 10.86 13.00
C VAL A 261 29.37 11.22 14.00
N LYS A 262 29.76 11.98 15.02
CA LYS A 262 28.89 12.61 16.01
C LYS A 262 28.43 13.92 15.37
N ARG A 263 27.14 14.00 14.99
CA ARG A 263 26.57 15.23 14.40
C ARG A 263 26.40 16.27 15.51
N THR A 264 27.39 17.13 15.70
CA THR A 264 27.20 18.38 16.44
C THR A 264 26.21 19.25 15.67
N ARG A 265 25.14 19.68 16.34
CA ARG A 265 24.29 20.77 15.86
C ARG A 265 24.88 22.06 16.42
N GLU A 266 25.69 22.75 15.62
CA GLU A 266 25.95 24.16 15.88
C GLU A 266 24.69 24.94 15.49
N LEU A 267 24.08 25.61 16.47
CA LEU A 267 23.06 26.63 16.23
C LEU A 267 23.79 27.97 16.13
N THR A 268 23.79 28.57 14.95
CA THR A 268 24.36 29.91 14.75
C THR A 268 23.53 30.97 15.46
N PRO A 269 24.07 31.74 16.42
CA PRO A 269 23.43 32.97 16.88
C PRO A 269 23.76 34.10 15.91
N LEU A 270 22.76 34.85 15.46
CA LEU A 270 22.99 36.16 14.85
C LEU A 270 23.21 37.19 15.97
N SER A 271 24.24 38.02 15.81
CA SER A 271 24.35 39.31 16.50
C SER A 271 24.97 40.34 15.55
N PRO A 272 24.57 41.63 15.61
CA PRO A 272 24.86 42.60 14.57
C PRO A 272 26.21 43.31 14.78
N ALA A 273 26.88 43.65 13.68
CA ALA A 273 28.11 44.45 13.69
C ALA A 273 27.81 45.91 13.33
N THR A 274 28.24 46.84 14.20
CA THR A 274 28.18 48.28 13.95
C THR A 274 29.59 48.85 13.74
N ILE A 275 29.66 49.82 12.82
CA ILE A 275 30.80 50.54 12.22
C ILE A 275 31.84 51.11 13.21
N GLY A 276 33.13 51.09 12.82
CA GLY A 276 34.23 51.87 13.45
C GLY A 276 35.61 51.72 12.75
N HIS A 277 36.40 52.80 12.65
CA HIS A 277 37.69 52.95 11.91
C HIS A 277 38.56 54.03 12.64
N PRO A 278 39.85 54.35 12.33
CA PRO A 278 41.14 53.61 12.17
C PRO A 278 42.31 54.01 13.14
N LYS A 279 43.37 53.15 13.24
CA LYS A 279 44.85 53.45 13.41
C LYS A 279 45.38 54.11 14.74
N PRO A 280 46.74 54.22 15.00
CA PRO A 280 47.93 53.38 14.67
C PRO A 280 48.99 53.24 15.85
N HIS A 281 50.27 52.89 15.53
CA HIS A 281 51.54 52.88 16.36
C HIS A 281 51.93 51.56 17.08
N SER A 282 53.22 51.17 17.32
CA SER A 282 54.57 51.51 16.76
C SER A 282 55.68 50.53 17.29
N SER A 283 56.86 50.48 16.64
CA SER A 283 58.19 49.97 17.14
C SER A 283 58.44 48.43 17.24
N THR A 284 59.61 47.82 16.95
CA THR A 284 60.94 48.34 16.51
C THR A 284 61.81 47.32 15.70
N LYS A 285 62.25 47.74 14.50
CA LYS A 285 63.36 47.35 13.57
C LYS A 285 63.98 45.91 13.42
N PRO A 286 64.15 45.44 12.14
CA PRO A 286 64.98 44.29 11.74
C PRO A 286 66.21 44.63 10.83
N PRO A 287 67.13 43.66 10.60
CA PRO A 287 68.13 43.61 9.52
C PRO A 287 67.72 42.72 8.30
N ILE A 288 68.45 42.84 7.18
CA ILE A 288 68.31 42.14 5.86
C ILE A 288 69.76 41.98 5.28
N PRO A 289 70.17 40.90 4.55
CA PRO A 289 70.33 40.97 3.07
C PRO A 289 70.17 39.67 2.25
N LEU A 290 70.25 39.82 0.93
CA LEU A 290 69.82 38.91 -0.15
C LEU A 290 70.93 37.98 -0.71
N LYS A 291 70.49 36.80 -1.20
CA LYS A 291 70.78 36.11 -2.50
C LYS A 291 72.19 36.21 -3.16
N PRO A 292 72.68 35.09 -3.73
CA PRO A 292 73.06 35.08 -5.16
C PRO A 292 72.43 33.93 -5.99
N VAL A 293 72.66 33.97 -7.30
CA VAL A 293 72.20 33.01 -8.34
C VAL A 293 73.37 32.76 -9.33
N VAL A 294 73.19 31.84 -10.30
CA VAL A 294 73.95 31.62 -11.57
C VAL A 294 75.27 30.74 -11.44
N PRO A 295 75.87 30.17 -12.53
CA PRO A 295 75.57 28.81 -13.06
C PRO A 295 76.79 27.89 -13.39
N HIS A 296 76.54 26.65 -13.87
CA HIS A 296 77.35 25.82 -14.83
C HIS A 296 76.68 24.43 -15.06
N VAL A 297 76.95 23.58 -16.11
CA VAL A 297 77.18 23.80 -17.57
C VAL A 297 77.08 22.45 -18.36
N ASP A 298 76.43 22.49 -19.54
CA ASP A 298 76.48 21.70 -20.81
C ASP A 298 76.65 20.15 -20.96
N GLN A 299 76.32 19.70 -22.18
CA GLN A 299 76.03 18.32 -22.67
C GLN A 299 77.25 17.56 -23.26
N PRO A 300 77.07 16.34 -23.82
CA PRO A 300 76.90 16.28 -25.29
C PRO A 300 75.93 15.21 -25.89
N VAL A 301 75.62 15.49 -27.16
CA VAL A 301 74.74 14.90 -28.19
C VAL A 301 75.04 13.45 -28.67
N MET A 302 74.00 12.67 -29.02
CA MET A 302 73.84 11.80 -30.22
C MET A 302 72.54 10.96 -30.12
N LYS A 303 71.82 10.52 -31.17
CA LYS A 303 71.65 10.90 -32.59
C LYS A 303 70.31 10.29 -33.09
N SER A 304 69.77 10.74 -34.23
CA SER A 304 68.46 10.30 -34.76
C SER A 304 68.54 9.14 -35.78
N SER A 305 67.38 8.52 -36.05
CA SER A 305 66.97 7.82 -37.28
C SER A 305 67.05 6.29 -37.32
N HIS A 306 65.88 5.64 -37.20
CA HIS A 306 65.25 4.88 -38.30
C HIS A 306 63.76 4.60 -38.03
#